data_AF-A0A7W5A6M8-F1
#
_entry.id   AF-A0A7W5A6M8-F1
#
_cell.length_a   1.000
_cell.length_b   1.000
_cell.length_c   1.000
_cell.angle_alpha   90.00
_cell.angle_beta   90.00
_cell.angle_gamma   90.00
#
_symmetry.space_group_name_H-M   'P 1'
#
loop_
_entity.id
_entity.type
_entity.pdbx_description
1 polymer ?
#
loop_
_entity_poly.entity_id
_entity_poly.type
_entity_poly.pdbx_seq_one_letter_code
_entity_poly.pdbx_strand_id
1 'polypeptide(L)'
;MRPEAAGVYRRTQAERDDQWLSWNRTDQAFFASGACHILAWACREAYPERAVGIAAMRFVGEARAFHAYATWGSWSFDHSGWNAEPDLLAVNSDFEGRRIERFEVRSGLASFCQDHYSRMPADYWEDPRRRARSYVRRFEPPWLGVEPVLDDPGRSDPQDLA
;
A
#
# COMPACT_ATOMS: atom_id res chain seq x y z
N MET A 1 -9.39 11.91 -2.50
CA MET A 1 -9.85 10.79 -3.34
C MET A 1 -10.77 9.90 -2.52
N ARG A 2 -11.33 8.83 -3.09
CA ARG A 2 -12.13 7.85 -2.34
C ARG A 2 -11.46 6.49 -2.43
N PRO A 3 -11.43 5.69 -1.35
CA PRO A 3 -10.91 4.34 -1.42
C PRO A 3 -11.84 3.48 -2.28
N GLU A 4 -11.25 2.55 -3.02
CA GLU A 4 -11.98 1.55 -3.81
C GLU A 4 -11.46 0.17 -3.43
N ALA A 5 -12.33 -0.84 -3.41
CA ALA A 5 -11.89 -2.18 -3.09
C ALA A 5 -11.02 -2.76 -4.21
N ALA A 6 -9.91 -3.40 -3.85
CA ALA A 6 -9.00 -4.04 -4.81
C ALA A 6 -9.72 -5.11 -5.65
N GLY A 7 -10.72 -5.77 -5.05
CA GLY A 7 -11.55 -6.78 -5.70
C GLY A 7 -12.37 -6.26 -6.89
N VAL A 8 -12.68 -4.96 -6.96
CA VAL A 8 -13.36 -4.35 -8.13
C VAL A 8 -12.55 -4.57 -9.41
N TYR A 9 -11.22 -4.62 -9.28
CA TYR A 9 -10.31 -4.79 -10.40
C TYR A 9 -9.92 -6.26 -10.62
N ARG A 10 -10.53 -7.23 -9.94
CA ARG A 10 -10.13 -8.64 -10.00
C ARG A 10 -9.89 -9.10 -11.45
N ARG A 11 -8.69 -9.64 -11.70
CA ARG A 11 -8.32 -10.19 -13.02
C ARG A 11 -9.33 -11.25 -13.48
N THR A 12 -9.63 -11.24 -14.76
CA THR A 12 -10.24 -12.37 -15.47
C THR A 12 -9.26 -13.55 -15.52
N GLN A 13 -9.74 -14.72 -15.97
CA GLN A 13 -8.85 -15.87 -16.14
C GLN A 13 -7.80 -15.62 -17.23
N ALA A 14 -8.19 -15.04 -18.36
CA ALA A 14 -7.27 -14.68 -19.44
C ALA A 14 -6.13 -13.75 -18.97
N GLU A 15 -6.44 -12.74 -18.15
CA GLU A 15 -5.42 -11.83 -17.61
C GLU A 15 -4.55 -12.48 -16.52
N ARG A 16 -4.98 -13.58 -15.90
CA ARG A 16 -4.11 -14.36 -15.00
C ARG A 16 -3.10 -15.19 -15.79
N ASP A 17 -3.56 -15.77 -16.90
CA ASP A 17 -2.79 -16.71 -17.72
C ASP A 17 -1.82 -15.99 -18.68
N ASP A 18 -2.13 -14.77 -19.11
CA ASP A 18 -1.32 -14.00 -20.05
C ASP A 18 -0.67 -12.77 -19.39
N GLN A 19 0.67 -12.74 -19.38
CA GLN A 19 1.45 -11.62 -18.82
C GLN A 19 1.37 -10.34 -19.61
N TRP A 20 1.30 -10.42 -20.92
CA TRP A 20 1.16 -9.26 -21.76
C TRP A 20 -0.22 -8.62 -21.56
N LEU A 21 -1.29 -9.42 -21.47
CA LEU A 21 -2.62 -8.89 -21.13
C LEU A 21 -2.65 -8.26 -19.73
N SER A 22 -2.10 -8.94 -18.73
CA SER A 22 -2.02 -8.39 -17.38
C SER A 22 -1.23 -7.08 -17.33
N TRP A 23 -0.15 -6.97 -18.10
CA TRP A 23 0.70 -5.78 -18.17
C TRP A 23 -0.01 -4.59 -18.81
N ASN A 24 -0.78 -4.81 -19.87
CA ASN A 24 -1.45 -3.74 -20.61
C ASN A 24 -2.72 -3.17 -19.93
N ARG A 25 -3.10 -3.69 -18.76
CA ARG A 25 -4.16 -3.09 -17.93
C ARG A 25 -3.77 -1.67 -17.49
N THR A 26 -4.76 -0.84 -17.14
CA THR A 26 -4.52 0.49 -16.56
C THR A 26 -3.69 0.39 -15.28
N ASP A 27 -2.95 1.44 -14.92
CA ASP A 27 -2.10 1.41 -13.72
C ASP A 27 -2.90 1.08 -12.45
N GLN A 28 -4.07 1.71 -12.28
CA GLN A 28 -4.95 1.44 -11.15
C GLN A 28 -5.34 -0.04 -11.10
N ALA A 29 -5.81 -0.61 -12.22
CA ALA A 29 -6.21 -2.01 -12.28
C ALA A 29 -5.03 -2.98 -12.11
N PHE A 30 -3.84 -2.63 -12.63
CA PHE A 30 -2.62 -3.41 -12.51
C PHE A 30 -2.12 -3.48 -11.05
N PHE A 31 -2.10 -2.33 -10.36
CA PHE A 31 -1.68 -2.29 -8.96
C PHE A 31 -2.76 -2.78 -8.00
N ALA A 32 -4.04 -2.62 -8.31
CA ALA A 32 -5.13 -3.13 -7.48
C ALA A 32 -5.10 -4.66 -7.33
N SER A 33 -4.84 -5.39 -8.43
CA SER A 33 -5.05 -6.85 -8.48
C SER A 33 -3.96 -7.60 -9.24
N GLY A 34 -2.71 -7.14 -9.19
CA GLY A 34 -1.59 -7.80 -9.85
C GLY A 34 -0.22 -7.46 -9.27
N ALA A 35 -0.02 -6.23 -8.79
CA ALA A 35 1.27 -5.74 -8.30
C ALA A 35 1.16 -4.81 -7.08
N CYS A 36 0.16 -5.00 -6.22
CA CYS A 36 -0.10 -4.14 -5.04
C CYS A 36 1.12 -4.06 -4.10
N HIS A 37 1.80 -5.17 -3.86
CA HIS A 37 3.03 -5.23 -3.06
C HIS A 37 4.18 -4.47 -3.72
N ILE A 38 4.34 -4.52 -5.05
CA ILE A 38 5.36 -3.70 -5.73
C ILE A 38 5.08 -2.21 -5.48
N LEU A 39 3.81 -1.80 -5.56
CA LEU A 39 3.42 -0.42 -5.33
C LEU A 39 3.67 0.02 -3.89
N ALA A 40 3.31 -0.82 -2.91
CA ALA A 40 3.51 -0.53 -1.49
C ALA A 40 5.01 -0.32 -1.17
N TRP A 41 5.89 -1.20 -1.67
CA TRP A 41 7.33 -1.04 -1.48
C TRP A 41 7.88 0.19 -2.22
N ALA A 42 7.42 0.44 -3.44
CA ALA A 42 7.82 1.65 -4.17
C ALA A 42 7.39 2.94 -3.45
N CYS A 43 6.23 2.94 -2.77
CA CYS A 43 5.80 4.05 -1.94
C CYS A 43 6.75 4.26 -0.75
N ARG A 44 7.08 3.20 -0.01
CA ARG A 44 8.06 3.27 1.09
C ARG A 44 9.43 3.76 0.62
N GLU A 45 9.92 3.27 -0.52
CA GLU A 45 11.21 3.67 -1.10
C GLU A 45 11.21 5.12 -1.60
N ALA A 46 10.04 5.68 -1.95
CA ALA A 46 9.93 7.07 -2.42
C ALA A 46 10.09 8.11 -1.30
N TYR A 47 9.93 7.70 -0.03
CA TYR A 47 9.97 8.57 1.14
C TYR A 47 10.84 7.97 2.25
N PRO A 48 12.15 7.76 2.02
CA PRO A 48 13.04 7.07 2.97
C PRO A 48 13.20 7.80 4.30
N GLU A 49 12.94 9.10 4.35
CA GLU A 49 12.97 9.93 5.55
C GLU A 49 11.68 9.84 6.39
N ARG A 50 10.64 9.16 5.87
CA ARG A 50 9.35 8.98 6.56
C ARG A 50 9.25 7.55 7.07
N ALA A 51 8.58 7.39 8.20
CA ALA A 51 8.27 6.09 8.79
C ALA A 51 7.14 5.37 8.02
N VAL A 52 7.31 5.16 6.71
CA VAL A 52 6.34 4.46 5.87
C VAL A 52 6.47 2.95 6.11
N GLY A 53 5.45 2.37 6.72
CA GLY A 53 5.33 0.93 6.94
C GLY A 53 4.68 0.22 5.75
N ILE A 54 4.62 -1.11 5.82
CA ILE A 54 3.86 -1.94 4.89
C ILE A 54 2.86 -2.76 5.69
N ALA A 55 1.62 -2.82 5.23
CA ALA A 55 0.59 -3.69 5.76
C ALA A 55 -0.06 -4.49 4.64
N ALA A 56 -0.73 -5.57 5.02
CA ALA A 56 -1.46 -6.41 4.10
C ALA A 56 -2.78 -6.88 4.71
N MET A 57 -3.71 -7.25 3.83
CA MET A 57 -5.01 -7.79 4.14
C MET A 57 -5.07 -9.25 3.71
N ARG A 58 -5.69 -10.08 4.55
CA ARG A 58 -6.09 -11.44 4.23
C ARG A 58 -7.50 -11.70 4.75
N PHE A 59 -8.17 -12.71 4.21
CA PHE A 59 -9.41 -13.17 4.80
C PHE A 59 -9.14 -13.87 6.13
N VAL A 60 -10.01 -13.68 7.11
CA VAL A 60 -9.88 -14.35 8.41
C VAL A 60 -9.83 -15.87 8.20
N GLY A 61 -8.79 -16.50 8.73
CA GLY A 61 -8.56 -17.94 8.60
C GLY A 61 -7.77 -18.36 7.36
N GLU A 62 -7.42 -17.42 6.48
CA GLU A 62 -6.51 -17.67 5.37
C GLU A 62 -5.09 -17.20 5.70
N ALA A 63 -4.09 -17.94 5.23
CA ALA A 63 -2.69 -17.58 5.47
C ALA A 63 -2.19 -16.47 4.53
N ARG A 64 -2.80 -16.34 3.35
CA ARG A 64 -2.25 -15.55 2.24
C ARG A 64 -2.89 -14.16 2.17
N ALA A 65 -2.05 -13.15 1.99
CA ALA A 65 -2.53 -11.82 1.65
C ALA A 65 -3.22 -11.84 0.27
N PHE A 66 -4.31 -11.10 0.14
CA PHE A 66 -4.90 -10.77 -1.16
C PHE A 66 -4.57 -9.34 -1.60
N HIS A 67 -4.19 -8.45 -0.66
CA HIS A 67 -3.83 -7.08 -0.97
C HIS A 67 -2.76 -6.54 0.00
N ALA A 68 -1.82 -5.75 -0.51
CA ALA A 68 -0.76 -5.10 0.26
C ALA A 68 -0.71 -3.61 -0.07
N TYR A 69 -0.41 -2.79 0.92
CA TYR A 69 -0.44 -1.34 0.84
C TYR A 69 0.61 -0.71 1.78
N ALA A 70 1.00 0.53 1.50
CA ALA A 70 1.89 1.28 2.37
C ALA A 70 1.09 2.01 3.46
N THR A 71 1.72 2.27 4.60
CA THR A 71 1.08 2.89 5.77
C THR A 71 1.91 4.04 6.30
N TRP A 72 1.24 5.09 6.77
CA TRP A 72 1.86 6.20 7.49
C TRP A 72 0.85 6.79 8.48
N GLY A 73 1.12 6.67 9.79
CA GLY A 73 0.14 7.06 10.81
C GLY A 73 -1.20 6.32 10.60
N SER A 74 -2.30 7.07 10.47
CA SER A 74 -3.64 6.55 10.17
C SER A 74 -3.95 6.47 8.66
N TRP A 75 -2.97 6.77 7.80
CA TRP A 75 -3.13 6.78 6.35
C TRP A 75 -2.60 5.50 5.71
N SER A 76 -3.24 5.09 4.62
CA SER A 76 -2.82 4.02 3.74
C SER A 76 -2.63 4.54 2.32
N PHE A 77 -1.67 3.98 1.60
CA PHE A 77 -1.47 4.20 0.18
C PHE A 77 -1.56 2.89 -0.61
N ASP A 78 -2.52 2.83 -1.52
CA ASP A 78 -2.75 1.72 -2.43
C ASP A 78 -3.04 2.21 -3.87
N HIS A 79 -3.75 1.40 -4.66
CA HIS A 79 -4.16 1.78 -6.01
C HIS A 79 -5.14 2.98 -6.06
N SER A 80 -5.81 3.32 -4.96
CA SER A 80 -6.67 4.50 -4.86
C SER A 80 -5.93 5.68 -4.22
N GLY A 81 -4.61 5.57 -4.05
CA GLY A 81 -3.71 6.55 -3.45
C GLY A 81 -3.90 6.71 -1.95
N TRP A 82 -3.58 7.90 -1.41
CA TRP A 82 -3.65 8.16 0.02
C TRP A 82 -5.09 8.31 0.51
N ASN A 83 -5.52 7.42 1.40
CA ASN A 83 -6.81 7.45 2.09
C ASN A 83 -6.62 7.05 3.55
N ALA A 84 -7.63 7.28 4.40
CA ALA A 84 -7.59 6.77 5.77
C ALA A 84 -7.61 5.23 5.75
N GLU A 85 -6.74 4.59 6.53
CA GLU A 85 -6.64 3.12 6.59
C GLU A 85 -7.97 2.45 7.00
N PRO A 86 -8.76 2.99 7.95
CA PRO A 86 -10.08 2.42 8.26
C PRO A 86 -11.03 2.37 7.07
N ASP A 87 -11.02 3.39 6.21
CA ASP A 87 -11.91 3.44 5.04
C ASP A 87 -11.46 2.42 3.99
N LEU A 88 -10.14 2.24 3.80
CA LEU A 88 -9.59 1.18 2.92
C LEU A 88 -10.02 -0.22 3.39
N LEU A 89 -9.95 -0.49 4.69
CA LEU A 89 -10.38 -1.76 5.26
C LEU A 89 -11.89 -1.98 5.11
N ALA A 90 -12.69 -0.93 5.34
CA ALA A 90 -14.14 -0.99 5.20
C ALA A 90 -14.57 -1.32 3.78
N VAL A 91 -14.07 -0.58 2.76
CA VAL A 91 -14.50 -0.83 1.37
C VAL A 91 -14.13 -2.23 0.88
N ASN A 92 -12.96 -2.75 1.28
CA ASN A 92 -12.57 -4.11 0.91
C ASN A 92 -13.43 -5.16 1.64
N SER A 93 -13.75 -4.94 2.92
CA SER A 93 -14.60 -5.85 3.69
C SER A 93 -16.02 -5.91 3.14
N ASP A 94 -16.57 -4.75 2.79
CA ASP A 94 -17.91 -4.63 2.22
C ASP A 94 -17.97 -5.28 0.83
N PHE A 95 -16.97 -5.04 -0.02
CA PHE A 95 -16.91 -5.62 -1.36
C PHE A 95 -16.80 -7.15 -1.34
N GLU A 96 -15.93 -7.68 -0.48
CA GLU A 96 -15.71 -9.13 -0.43
C GLU A 96 -16.83 -9.88 0.30
N GLY A 97 -17.68 -9.17 1.06
CA GLY A 97 -18.74 -9.77 1.88
C GLY A 97 -18.18 -10.74 2.94
N ARG A 98 -16.89 -10.60 3.29
CA ARG A 98 -16.14 -11.50 4.15
C ARG A 98 -15.31 -10.68 5.12
N ARG A 99 -15.12 -11.23 6.33
CA ARG A 99 -14.23 -10.62 7.32
C ARG A 99 -12.79 -10.64 6.82
N ILE A 100 -12.15 -9.49 6.88
CA ILE A 100 -10.74 -9.27 6.57
C ILE A 100 -9.99 -9.02 7.88
N GLU A 101 -8.76 -9.51 7.94
CA GLU A 101 -7.78 -9.11 8.95
C GLU A 101 -6.61 -8.37 8.30
N ARG A 102 -6.16 -7.32 8.98
CA ARG A 102 -4.94 -6.58 8.68
C ARG A 102 -3.78 -7.20 9.43
N PHE A 103 -2.62 -7.28 8.80
CA PHE A 103 -1.36 -7.55 9.49
C PHE A 103 -0.22 -6.67 8.97
N GLU A 104 0.72 -6.36 9.85
CA GLU A 104 1.93 -5.63 9.51
C GLU A 104 2.92 -6.55 8.78
N VAL A 105 3.52 -6.05 7.70
CA VAL A 105 4.56 -6.77 6.95
C VAL A 105 5.92 -6.25 7.37
N ARG A 106 6.62 -7.07 8.18
CA ARG A 106 7.98 -6.78 8.65
C ARG A 106 9.07 -7.42 7.76
N SER A 107 8.68 -8.33 6.89
CA SER A 107 9.60 -9.02 5.98
C SER A 107 9.99 -8.13 4.79
N GLY A 108 11.08 -8.52 4.11
CA GLY A 108 11.46 -7.92 2.83
C GLY A 108 10.52 -8.34 1.70
N LEU A 109 10.63 -7.64 0.55
CA LEU A 109 9.79 -7.90 -0.63
C LEU A 109 9.86 -9.37 -1.08
N ALA A 110 11.07 -9.93 -1.13
CA ALA A 110 11.29 -11.30 -1.57
C ALA A 110 10.57 -12.33 -0.68
N SER A 111 10.70 -12.20 0.64
CA SER A 111 10.00 -13.07 1.59
C SER A 111 8.48 -12.90 1.49
N PHE A 112 7.98 -11.67 1.39
CA PHE A 112 6.55 -11.44 1.18
C PHE A 112 6.02 -12.12 -0.09
N CYS A 113 6.74 -11.97 -1.21
CA CYS A 113 6.37 -12.62 -2.47
C CYS A 113 6.31 -14.15 -2.33
N GLN A 114 7.31 -14.74 -1.67
CA GLN A 114 7.37 -16.17 -1.42
C GLN A 114 6.22 -16.65 -0.52
N ASP A 115 5.96 -15.97 0.60
CA ASP A 115 4.99 -16.41 1.62
C ASP A 115 3.54 -16.23 1.15
N HIS A 116 3.29 -15.26 0.26
CA HIS A 116 1.94 -14.92 -0.22
C HIS A 116 1.72 -15.22 -1.71
N TYR A 117 2.65 -15.95 -2.34
CA TYR A 117 2.60 -16.35 -3.76
C TYR A 117 2.36 -15.16 -4.70
N SER A 118 2.98 -14.04 -4.35
CA SER A 118 3.02 -12.85 -5.20
C SER A 118 4.23 -12.92 -6.11
N ARG A 119 4.13 -12.32 -7.29
CA ARG A 119 5.23 -12.31 -8.26
C ARG A 119 6.39 -11.43 -7.79
N MET A 120 7.62 -11.89 -8.02
CA MET A 120 8.78 -11.02 -7.93
C MET A 120 8.81 -10.06 -9.13
N PRO A 121 9.50 -8.90 -9.02
CA PRO A 121 9.64 -7.97 -10.14
C PRO A 121 10.12 -8.62 -11.46
N ALA A 122 10.95 -9.65 -11.37
CA ALA A 122 11.48 -10.38 -12.52
C ALA A 122 10.44 -11.29 -13.23
N ASP A 123 9.30 -11.57 -12.58
CA ASP A 123 8.25 -12.45 -13.12
C ASP A 123 7.16 -11.68 -13.87
N TYR A 124 7.28 -10.35 -13.98
CA TYR A 124 6.40 -9.52 -14.79
C TYR A 124 6.93 -9.39 -16.22
N TRP A 125 6.03 -9.05 -17.16
CA TRP A 125 6.38 -8.80 -18.56
C TRP A 125 7.51 -7.78 -18.74
N GLU A 126 7.50 -6.72 -17.94
CA GLU A 126 8.55 -5.68 -17.86
C GLU A 126 8.72 -5.25 -16.39
N ASP A 127 9.72 -4.41 -16.09
CA ASP A 127 10.00 -3.98 -14.71
C ASP A 127 8.87 -3.12 -14.11
N PRO A 128 8.08 -3.65 -13.16
CA PRO A 128 6.95 -2.93 -12.59
C PRO A 128 7.37 -1.79 -11.66
N ARG A 129 8.63 -1.74 -11.21
CA ARG A 129 9.09 -0.74 -10.22
C ARG A 129 9.15 0.66 -10.81
N ARG A 130 9.54 0.81 -12.09
CA ARG A 130 9.50 2.10 -12.79
C ARG A 130 8.07 2.63 -12.86
N ARG A 131 7.15 1.76 -13.27
CA ARG A 131 5.72 2.02 -13.33
C ARG A 131 5.17 2.43 -11.96
N ALA A 132 5.53 1.70 -10.90
CA ALA A 132 5.09 1.97 -9.54
C ALA A 132 5.60 3.32 -9.02
N ARG A 133 6.89 3.63 -9.20
CA ARG A 133 7.45 4.93 -8.81
C ARG A 133 6.77 6.10 -9.53
N SER A 134 6.49 5.97 -10.82
CA SER A 134 5.74 6.97 -11.57
C SER A 134 4.30 7.11 -11.07
N TYR A 135 3.69 6.02 -10.60
CA TYR A 135 2.33 6.02 -10.05
C TYR A 135 2.28 6.73 -8.69
N VAL A 136 3.21 6.42 -7.77
CA VAL A 136 3.31 7.08 -6.45
C VAL A 136 3.37 8.61 -6.59
N ARG A 137 4.15 9.11 -7.55
CA ARG A 137 4.33 10.55 -7.79
C ARG A 137 3.06 11.30 -8.23
N ARG A 138 1.98 10.59 -8.57
CA ARG A 138 0.70 11.20 -8.97
C ARG A 138 -0.12 11.67 -7.77
N PHE A 139 0.27 11.29 -6.56
CA PHE A 139 -0.52 11.51 -5.35
C PHE A 139 0.29 12.30 -4.34
N GLU A 140 -0.30 13.38 -3.84
CA GLU A 140 0.27 14.16 -2.76
C GLU A 140 0.18 13.37 -1.44
N PRO A 141 1.29 13.19 -0.72
CA PRO A 141 1.24 12.50 0.55
C PRO A 141 0.64 13.37 1.66
N PRO A 142 -0.01 12.75 2.66
CA PRO A 142 -0.82 13.45 3.66
C PRO A 142 -0.01 14.35 4.60
N TRP A 143 1.30 14.13 4.72
CA TRP A 143 2.17 14.95 5.56
C TRP A 143 2.59 16.28 4.92
N LEU A 144 2.34 16.53 3.63
CA LEU A 144 2.63 17.85 3.05
C LEU A 144 1.71 18.96 3.58
N GLY A 145 0.57 18.60 4.19
CA GLY A 145 -0.30 19.53 4.90
C GLY A 145 -0.02 19.63 6.40
N VAL A 146 1.00 18.91 6.91
CA VAL A 146 1.37 18.89 8.33
C VAL A 146 2.71 19.61 8.47
N GLU A 147 2.68 20.85 8.95
CA GLU A 147 3.91 21.56 9.34
C GLU A 147 4.71 20.67 10.31
N PRO A 148 6.04 20.52 10.13
CA PRO A 148 6.85 19.85 11.12
C PRO A 148 6.73 20.63 12.43
N VAL A 149 6.27 19.96 13.49
CA VAL A 149 6.44 20.48 14.85
C VAL A 149 7.95 20.50 15.08
N LEU A 150 8.57 21.66 14.87
CA LEU A 150 9.90 21.92 15.38
C LEU A 150 9.74 21.90 16.90
N ASP A 151 10.29 20.88 17.55
CA ASP A 151 10.50 20.92 19.00
C ASP A 151 11.25 22.22 19.30
N ASP A 152 10.58 23.16 19.96
CA ASP A 152 11.18 24.38 20.45
C ASP A 152 11.97 24.02 21.72
N PRO A 153 13.32 24.02 21.69
CA PRO A 153 14.12 23.69 22.86
C PRO A 153 14.06 24.80 23.94
N GLY A 154 13.27 25.86 23.74
CA GLY A 154 13.25 27.07 24.57
C GLY A 154 12.19 27.15 25.68
N ARG A 155 11.27 26.19 25.83
CA ARG A 155 10.25 26.27 26.90
C ARG A 155 10.76 25.67 28.21
N SER A 156 11.61 26.43 28.92
CA SER A 156 11.85 26.20 30.35
C SER A 156 10.57 26.50 31.14
N ASP A 157 10.10 25.52 31.91
CA ASP A 157 8.98 25.69 32.85
C ASP A 157 9.39 26.68 33.96
N PRO A 158 8.59 27.73 34.25
CA PRO A 158 8.81 28.57 35.40
C PRO A 158 8.15 27.92 36.62
N GLN A 159 8.74 26.84 37.11
CA GLN A 159 8.40 26.25 38.41
C GLN A 159 9.67 25.79 39.12
N ASP A 160 10.51 26.75 39.55
CA ASP A 160 11.46 26.54 40.64
C ASP A 160 12.09 27.89 41.05
N LEU A 161 11.33 28.69 41.79
CA LEU A 161 11.87 29.66 42.76
C LEU A 161 10.81 29.88 43.85
N ALA A 162 10.86 29.04 44.87
CA ALA A 162 10.31 29.29 46.20
C ALA A 162 11.47 29.41 47.20
#